data_AF-A0A1H3QQ60-F1
#
_entry.id   AF-A0A1H3QQ60-F1
#
_cell.length_a   1.000
_cell.length_b   1.000
_cell.length_c   1.000
_cell.angle_alpha   90.00
_cell.angle_beta   90.00
_cell.angle_gamma   90.00
#
_symmetry.space_group_name_H-M   'P 1'
#
loop_
_entity.id
_entity.type
_entity.pdbx_description
1 polymer ?
#
loop_
_entity_poly.entity_id
_entity_poly.type
_entity_poly.pdbx_seq_one_letter_code
_entity_poly.pdbx_strand_id
1 'polypeptide(L)'
;MKTNQAVNDLSSEKLLPLDEVERRTGFKSSFIYKQIKNKAFPPPVKIGSSSRWRESEIQSWIGAQIKRLAAASEQTEKSHQNAGGL
;
A
#
# COMPACT_ATOMS: atom_id res chain seq x y z
N MET A 1 16.38 -13.46 17.94
CA MET A 1 15.00 -13.90 18.20
C MET A 1 14.07 -12.79 17.71
N LYS A 2 13.32 -12.98 16.61
CA LYS A 2 12.44 -11.94 16.03
C LYS A 2 10.99 -12.39 16.13
N THR A 3 10.32 -12.10 17.23
CA THR A 3 8.85 -12.25 17.34
C THR A 3 8.39 -11.65 18.67
N ASN A 4 7.69 -10.52 18.62
CA ASN A 4 6.60 -10.16 19.56
C ASN A 4 6.16 -8.69 19.35
N GLN A 5 5.54 -8.39 18.21
CA GLN A 5 4.83 -7.12 18.05
C GLN A 5 3.59 -7.20 17.13
N ALA A 6 2.99 -8.39 16.97
CA ALA A 6 1.86 -8.59 16.06
C ALA A 6 0.62 -9.23 16.72
N VAL A 7 0.51 -9.18 18.06
CA VAL A 7 -0.65 -9.76 18.79
C VAL A 7 -1.55 -8.71 19.46
N ASN A 8 -1.29 -7.42 19.25
CA ASN A 8 -2.08 -6.31 19.78
C ASN A 8 -2.31 -5.36 18.61
N ASP A 9 -3.36 -5.46 17.80
CA ASP A 9 -4.66 -4.86 18.13
C ASP A 9 -5.71 -5.28 17.07
N LEU A 10 -6.17 -6.54 17.10
CA LEU A 10 -7.34 -6.94 16.30
C LEU A 10 -8.64 -6.26 16.81
N SER A 11 -8.60 -5.69 18.01
CA SER A 11 -9.72 -5.01 18.64
C SER A 11 -10.04 -3.65 18.00
N SER A 12 -9.09 -3.03 17.30
CA SER A 12 -9.31 -1.77 16.57
C SER A 12 -9.27 -1.90 15.05
N GLU A 13 -8.87 -3.06 14.50
CA GLU A 13 -8.80 -3.27 13.06
C GLU A 13 -10.18 -3.14 12.40
N LYS A 14 -10.30 -2.24 11.41
CA LYS A 14 -11.54 -2.02 10.68
C LYS A 14 -11.48 -2.65 9.30
N LEU A 15 -12.61 -3.23 8.91
CA LEU A 15 -12.84 -3.71 7.56
C LEU A 15 -13.50 -2.62 6.73
N LEU A 16 -12.73 -2.05 5.82
CA LEU A 16 -13.16 -0.94 4.98
C LEU A 16 -14.03 -1.44 3.81
N PRO A 17 -15.14 -0.76 3.53
CA PRO A 17 -15.89 -0.92 2.29
C PRO A 17 -15.13 -0.32 1.09
N LEU A 18 -15.53 -0.68 -0.15
CA LEU A 18 -14.82 -0.26 -1.37
C LEU A 18 -14.83 1.27 -1.56
N ASP A 19 -15.95 1.93 -1.27
CA ASP A 19 -16.09 3.40 -1.31
C ASP A 19 -15.09 4.12 -0.40
N GLU A 20 -14.86 3.60 0.80
CA GLU A 20 -13.85 4.15 1.72
C GLU A 20 -12.43 3.89 1.21
N VAL A 21 -12.17 2.74 0.59
CA VAL A 21 -10.89 2.46 -0.08
C VAL A 21 -10.68 3.44 -1.24
N GLU A 22 -11.68 3.67 -2.09
CA GLU A 22 -11.62 4.65 -3.18
C GLU A 22 -11.31 6.06 -2.64
N ARG A 23 -11.97 6.46 -1.55
CA ARG A 23 -11.76 7.76 -0.90
C ARG A 23 -10.34 7.93 -0.36
N ARG A 24 -9.79 6.89 0.27
CA ARG A 24 -8.44 6.95 0.87
C ARG A 24 -7.33 6.92 -0.17
N THR A 25 -7.50 6.15 -1.24
CA THR A 25 -6.45 5.99 -2.25
C THR A 25 -6.60 6.97 -3.42
N GLY A 26 -7.75 7.64 -3.56
CA GLY A 26 -8.08 8.51 -4.69
C GLY A 26 -8.31 7.75 -6.01
N PHE A 27 -8.40 6.42 -5.97
CA PHE A 27 -8.58 5.57 -7.15
C PHE A 27 -10.00 5.04 -7.24
N LYS A 28 -10.48 4.85 -8.46
CA LYS A 28 -11.76 4.18 -8.71
C LYS A 28 -11.61 2.66 -8.69
N SER A 29 -12.71 1.98 -8.40
CA SER A 29 -12.84 0.54 -8.26
C SER A 29 -12.25 -0.24 -9.43
N SER A 30 -12.47 0.21 -10.67
CA SER A 30 -11.89 -0.43 -11.86
C SER A 30 -10.36 -0.48 -11.83
N PHE A 31 -9.72 0.60 -11.38
CA PHE A 31 -8.27 0.65 -11.20
C PHE A 31 -7.84 -0.24 -10.04
N ILE A 32 -8.54 -0.19 -8.90
CA ILE A 32 -8.25 -1.02 -7.73
C ILE A 32 -8.28 -2.51 -8.10
N TYR A 33 -9.34 -2.98 -8.77
CA TYR A 33 -9.43 -4.37 -9.21
C TYR A 33 -8.36 -4.76 -10.23
N LYS A 34 -7.98 -3.85 -11.13
CA LYS A 34 -6.83 -4.05 -12.04
C LYS A 34 -5.52 -4.23 -11.27
N GLN A 35 -5.26 -3.41 -10.25
CA GLN A 35 -4.05 -3.52 -9.45
C GLN A 35 -4.06 -4.78 -8.57
N ILE A 36 -5.22 -5.20 -8.06
CA ILE A 36 -5.36 -6.49 -7.34
C ILE A 36 -5.01 -7.65 -8.28
N LYS A 37 -5.50 -7.65 -9.53
CA LYS A 37 -5.12 -8.66 -10.54
C LYS A 37 -3.61 -8.68 -10.80
N ASN A 38 -2.99 -7.50 -10.79
CA ASN A 38 -1.54 -7.33 -10.95
C ASN A 38 -0.73 -7.60 -9.67
N LYS A 39 -1.38 -8.01 -8.56
CA LYS A 39 -0.75 -8.20 -7.24
C LYS A 39 -0.04 -6.96 -6.70
N ALA A 40 -0.46 -5.78 -7.14
CA ALA A 40 0.14 -4.48 -6.79
C ALA A 40 -0.69 -3.70 -5.75
N PHE A 41 -1.81 -4.25 -5.29
CA PHE A 41 -2.72 -3.65 -4.32
C PHE A 41 -3.22 -4.71 -3.33
N PRO A 42 -3.50 -4.34 -2.06
CA PRO A 42 -4.01 -5.28 -1.05
C PRO A 42 -5.27 -6.04 -1.51
N PRO A 43 -5.29 -7.38 -1.38
CA PRO A 43 -6.45 -8.16 -1.76
C PRO A 43 -7.60 -7.98 -0.76
N PRO A 44 -8.86 -8.07 -1.19
CA PRO A 44 -10.00 -8.03 -0.28
C PRO A 44 -10.14 -9.32 0.53
N VAL A 45 -10.61 -9.18 1.76
CA VAL A 45 -11.26 -10.22 2.55
C VAL A 45 -12.68 -10.44 2.01
N LYS A 46 -13.02 -11.68 1.68
CA LYS A 46 -14.36 -12.05 1.21
C LYS A 46 -15.24 -12.48 2.39
N ILE A 47 -16.39 -11.82 2.54
CA ILE A 47 -17.43 -12.14 3.53
C ILE A 47 -18.75 -12.30 2.77
N GLY A 48 -19.10 -13.55 2.45
CA GLY A 48 -20.20 -13.83 1.52
C GLY A 48 -19.94 -13.20 0.15
N SER A 49 -20.92 -12.45 -0.37
CA SER A 49 -20.78 -11.68 -1.61
C SER A 49 -20.01 -10.35 -1.44
N SER A 50 -19.77 -9.92 -0.20
CA SER A 50 -19.13 -8.64 0.10
C SER A 50 -17.61 -8.75 0.10
N SER A 51 -16.95 -7.71 -0.42
CA SER A 51 -15.51 -7.53 -0.36
C SER A 51 -15.16 -6.43 0.64
N ARG A 52 -14.23 -6.70 1.55
CA ARG A 52 -13.74 -5.74 2.54
C ARG A 52 -12.22 -5.71 2.56
N TRP A 53 -11.62 -4.61 2.96
CA TRP A 53 -10.17 -4.47 3.08
C TRP A 53 -9.76 -4.20 4.52
N ARG A 54 -8.64 -4.76 4.97
CA ARG A 54 -8.07 -4.37 6.26
C ARG A 54 -7.58 -2.93 6.17
N GLU A 55 -7.98 -2.11 7.13
CA GLU A 55 -7.56 -0.72 7.23
C GLU A 55 -6.03 -0.62 7.31
N SER A 56 -5.38 -1.48 8.09
CA SER A 56 -3.92 -1.50 8.24
C SER A 56 -3.18 -1.79 6.93
N GLU A 57 -3.71 -2.68 6.09
CA GLU A 57 -3.10 -3.02 4.79
C GLU A 57 -3.21 -1.86 3.80
N ILE A 58 -4.36 -1.18 3.75
CA ILE A 58 -4.57 0.02 2.92
C ILE A 58 -3.64 1.15 3.39
N GLN A 59 -3.57 1.40 4.69
CA GLN A 59 -2.69 2.42 5.26
C GLN A 59 -1.21 2.13 4.94
N SER A 60 -0.80 0.87 5.08
CA SER A 60 0.57 0.43 4.77
C SER A 60 0.90 0.60 3.30
N TRP A 61 -0.04 0.28 2.40
CA TRP A 61 0.13 0.46 0.97
C TRP A 61 0.29 1.93 0.57
N ILE A 62 -0.52 2.84 1.13
CA ILE A 62 -0.39 4.29 0.93
C ILE A 62 1.00 4.76 1.39
N GLY A 63 1.41 4.37 2.60
CA GLY A 63 2.73 4.70 3.13
C GLY A 63 3.88 4.18 2.24
N ALA A 64 3.73 3.00 1.65
CA ALA A 64 4.71 2.44 0.72
C ALA A 64 4.80 3.26 -0.59
N GLN A 65 3.69 3.79 -1.12
CA GLN A 65 3.73 4.65 -2.31
C GLN A 65 4.47 5.97 -2.02
N ILE A 66 4.20 6.58 -0.87
CA ILE A 66 4.87 7.82 -0.45
C ILE A 66 6.37 7.59 -0.26
N LYS A 67 6.76 6.49 0.40
CA LYS A 67 8.18 6.13 0.56
C LYS A 67 8.88 5.86 -0.76
N ARG A 68 8.20 5.19 -1.71
CA ARG A 68 8.75 4.95 -3.05
C ARG A 68 9.01 6.24 -3.79
N LEU A 69 8.11 7.21 -3.68
CA LEU A 69 8.30 8.54 -4.26
C LEU A 69 9.54 9.23 -3.68
N ALA A 70 9.68 9.23 -2.36
CA ALA A 70 10.84 9.82 -1.68
C ALA A 70 12.17 9.14 -2.05
N ALA A 71 12.19 7.81 -2.12
CA ALA A 71 13.39 7.08 -2.53
C ALA A 71 13.76 7.33 -3.99
N ALA A 72 12.78 7.43 -4.89
CA ALA A 72 13.05 7.67 -6.32
C ALA A 72 13.72 9.02 -6.59
N SER A 73 13.43 10.06 -5.79
CA SER A 73 14.11 11.36 -5.90
C SER A 73 15.59 11.32 -5.49
N GLU A 74 15.97 10.48 -4.51
CA GLU A 74 17.34 10.41 -4.01
C GLU A 74 18.31 9.68 -4.97
N GLN A 75 17.79 8.79 -5.82
CA GLN A 75 18.59 8.09 -6.83
C GLN A 75 18.93 8.98 -8.05
N THR A 76 18.08 9.95 -8.40
CA THR A 76 18.32 10.86 -9.53
C THR A 76 19.51 11.79 -9.29
N GLU A 77 19.80 12.12 -8.03
CA GLU A 77 20.90 13.01 -7.65
C GLU A 77 22.27 12.30 -7.61
N LYS A 78 22.31 11.02 -7.21
CA LYS A 78 23.56 10.25 -7.13
C LYS A 78 24.12 9.82 -8.50
N SER A 79 23.30 9.79 -9.54
CA SER A 79 23.75 9.43 -10.89
C SER A 79 24.52 10.55 -11.60
N HIS A 80 24.40 11.80 -11.15
CA HIS A 80 25.08 12.95 -11.76
C HIS A 80 26.52 13.18 -11.25
N GLN A 81 26.97 12.50 -10.18
CA GLN A 81 28.31 12.70 -9.62
C GLN A 81 29.34 11.64 -10.05
N ASN A 82 28.98 10.63 -10.86
CA ASN A 82 29.88 9.52 -11.23
C ASN A 82 30.29 9.49 -12.72
N ALA A 83 30.12 10.59 -13.46
CA ALA A 83 30.47 10.67 -14.90
C ALA A 83 31.62 11.64 -15.20
N GLY A 84 32.46 11.96 -14.20
CA GLY A 84 33.51 12.98 -14.33
C GLY A 84 34.84 12.61 -13.67
N GLY A 85 35.28 11.36 -13.80
CA GLY A 85 36.56 10.91 -13.24
C GLY A 85 37.33 9.95 -14.14
N LEU A 86 38.20 10.55 -14.97
CA LEU A 86 39.40 10.02 -15.66
C LEU A 86 39.24 8.82 -16.62
#